data_AF-A0A484Z5Z0-F1
#
_entry.id   AF-A0A484Z5Z0-F1
#
_cell.length_a   1.000
_cell.length_b   1.000
_cell.length_c   1.000
_cell.angle_alpha   90.00
_cell.angle_beta   90.00
_cell.angle_gamma   90.00
#
_symmetry.space_group_name_H-M   'P 1'
#
loop_
_entity.id
_entity.type
_entity.pdbx_description
1 polymer ?
#
loop_
_entity_poly.entity_id
_entity_poly.type
_entity_poly.pdbx_seq_one_letter_code
_entity_poly.pdbx_strand_id
1 'polypeptide(L)'
;MKPSYEELEARCAALAADNAGLKAASSCLVSEYMMNKGTDSEFIACITPSKKTIGTGGTWDMWRHLDMVLDTTPATDAFLAEVRAQGVDVAIEHLINKFEGTGRIGVPVMALEWLAQELRKGVQS
;
A
#
# COMPACT_ATOMS: atom_id res chain seq x y z
N MET A 1 -13.04 20.51 1.90
CA MET A 1 -12.72 21.23 0.63
C MET A 1 -12.36 20.15 -0.38
N LYS A 2 -12.91 20.19 -1.61
CA LYS A 2 -12.49 19.23 -2.63
C LYS A 2 -11.02 19.49 -2.97
N PRO A 3 -10.17 18.45 -3.09
CA PRO A 3 -8.75 18.65 -3.38
C PRO A 3 -8.60 19.43 -4.68
N SER A 4 -7.58 20.29 -4.72
CA SER A 4 -7.27 21.04 -5.93
C SER A 4 -6.82 20.09 -7.05
N TYR A 5 -6.89 20.55 -8.30
CA TYR A 5 -6.39 19.77 -9.42
C TYR A 5 -4.90 19.43 -9.26
N GLU A 6 -4.10 20.38 -8.74
CA GLU A 6 -2.67 20.20 -8.48
C GLU A 6 -2.41 19.15 -7.39
N GLU A 7 -3.24 19.10 -6.35
CA GLU A 7 -3.13 18.09 -5.28
C GLU A 7 -3.47 16.69 -5.78
N LEU A 8 -4.47 16.56 -6.66
CA LEU A 8 -4.81 15.30 -7.30
C LEU A 8 -3.72 14.85 -8.27
N GLU A 9 -3.16 15.76 -9.06
CA GLU A 9 -2.06 15.47 -9.97
C GLU A 9 -0.80 15.00 -9.22
N ALA A 10 -0.44 15.66 -8.11
CA ALA A 10 0.67 15.25 -7.26
C ALA A 10 0.47 13.84 -6.66
N ARG A 11 -0.75 13.52 -6.20
CA ARG A 11 -1.10 12.17 -5.69
C ARG A 11 -0.98 11.11 -6.79
N CYS A 12 -1.49 11.40 -7.99
CA CYS A 12 -1.36 10.51 -9.14
C CYS A 12 0.10 10.29 -9.53
N ALA A 13 0.94 11.33 -9.50
CA ALA A 13 2.36 11.22 -9.78
C ALA A 13 3.09 10.35 -8.74
N ALA A 14 2.77 10.49 -7.45
CA ALA A 14 3.33 9.66 -6.39
C ALA A 14 2.93 8.18 -6.52
N LEU A 15 1.64 7.91 -6.79
CA LEU A 15 1.17 6.54 -7.06
C LEU A 15 1.81 5.93 -8.31
N ALA A 16 2.02 6.74 -9.36
CA ALA A 16 2.69 6.29 -10.57
C ALA A 16 4.16 5.95 -10.29
N ALA A 17 4.84 6.72 -9.43
CA ALA A 17 6.22 6.46 -9.02
C ALA A 17 6.34 5.15 -8.21
N ASP A 18 5.48 4.93 -7.21
CA ASP A 18 5.42 3.68 -6.43
C ASP A 18 5.20 2.47 -7.34
N ASN A 19 4.24 2.57 -8.26
CA ASN A 19 3.95 1.51 -9.23
C ASN A 19 5.09 1.27 -10.22
N ALA A 20 5.82 2.31 -10.63
CA ALA A 20 6.98 2.19 -11.50
C ALA A 20 8.14 1.48 -10.77
N GLY A 21 8.38 1.81 -9.50
CA GLY A 21 9.38 1.16 -8.66
C GLY A 21 9.11 -0.33 -8.47
N LEU A 22 7.86 -0.68 -8.11
CA LEU A 22 7.42 -2.08 -7.98
C LEU A 22 7.59 -2.88 -9.28
N LYS A 23 7.17 -2.31 -10.41
CA LYS A 23 7.30 -2.96 -11.72
C LYS A 23 8.77 -3.14 -12.11
N ALA A 24 9.62 -2.16 -11.83
CA ALA A 24 11.06 -2.24 -12.12
C ALA A 24 11.74 -3.34 -11.29
N ALA A 25 11.49 -3.36 -9.97
CA ALA A 25 12.05 -4.37 -9.07
C ALA A 25 11.58 -5.78 -9.44
N SER A 26 10.29 -5.95 -9.71
CA SER A 26 9.71 -7.24 -10.14
C SER A 26 10.26 -7.70 -11.49
N SER A 27 10.39 -6.80 -12.46
CA SER A 27 10.92 -7.12 -13.79
C SER A 27 12.40 -7.54 -13.74
N CYS A 28 13.21 -6.85 -12.93
CA CYS A 28 14.62 -7.21 -12.71
C CYS A 28 14.75 -8.63 -12.16
N LEU A 29 13.98 -8.94 -11.10
CA LEU A 29 13.95 -10.26 -10.49
C LEU A 29 13.56 -11.38 -11.46
N VAL A 30 12.49 -11.18 -12.23
CA VAL A 30 12.02 -12.17 -13.19
C VAL A 30 13.07 -12.39 -14.28
N SER A 31 13.68 -11.32 -14.79
CA SER A 31 14.74 -11.40 -15.79
C SER A 31 15.94 -12.21 -15.29
N GLU A 32 16.41 -11.93 -14.07
CA GLU A 32 17.54 -12.65 -13.48
C GLU A 32 17.21 -14.10 -13.10
N TYR A 33 16.00 -14.39 -12.64
CA TYR A 33 15.54 -15.76 -12.44
C TYR A 33 15.53 -16.56 -13.75
N MET A 34 15.00 -15.98 -14.83
CA MET A 34 14.93 -16.63 -16.15
C MET A 34 16.29 -16.79 -16.83
N MET A 35 17.23 -15.88 -16.59
CA MET A 35 18.60 -15.95 -17.11
C MET A 35 19.44 -17.03 -16.43
N ASN A 36 19.05 -17.45 -15.23
CA ASN A 36 19.77 -18.43 -14.45
C ASN A 36 19.26 -19.85 -14.77
N LYS A 37 19.76 -20.45 -15.86
CA LYS A 37 19.30 -21.76 -16.41
C LYS A 37 19.40 -22.97 -15.47
N GLY A 38 19.93 -22.81 -14.25
CA GLY A 38 20.04 -23.86 -13.21
C GLY A 38 18.91 -23.87 -12.17
N THR A 39 17.98 -22.92 -12.21
CA THR A 39 16.94 -22.76 -11.17
C THR A 39 15.83 -23.81 -11.22
N ASP A 40 15.62 -24.49 -12.35
CA ASP A 40 14.73 -25.67 -12.41
C ASP A 40 15.27 -26.86 -11.59
N SER A 41 16.56 -26.82 -11.22
CA SER A 41 17.25 -27.87 -10.44
C SER A 41 17.54 -27.49 -8.98
N GLU A 42 17.34 -26.24 -8.56
CA GLU A 42 17.71 -25.73 -7.23
C GLU A 42 16.50 -25.42 -6.33
N PHE A 43 15.51 -26.32 -6.30
CA PHE A 43 14.48 -26.27 -5.25
C PHE A 43 15.06 -26.51 -3.84
N ILE A 44 16.29 -27.02 -3.66
CA ILE A 44 16.86 -27.28 -2.33
C ILE A 44 18.38 -27.05 -2.32
N ALA A 45 18.82 -25.97 -1.67
CA ALA A 45 19.70 -26.03 -0.50
C ALA A 45 20.38 -24.67 -0.22
N CYS A 46 19.77 -23.87 0.65
CA CYS A 46 20.41 -23.02 1.67
C CYS A 46 19.26 -22.51 2.56
N ILE A 47 18.71 -23.35 3.43
CA ILE A 47 19.01 -23.31 4.88
C ILE A 47 19.28 -21.88 5.35
N THR A 48 18.28 -21.26 5.98
CA THR A 48 18.46 -20.23 7.01
C THR A 48 19.58 -20.64 7.96
N PRO A 49 20.55 -19.78 8.35
CA PRO A 49 21.14 -20.07 9.66
C PRO A 49 21.77 -18.88 10.37
N SER A 50 21.23 -17.65 10.32
CA SER A 50 21.95 -16.48 10.86
C SER A 50 23.37 -16.25 10.27
N LYS A 51 23.88 -17.08 9.32
CA LYS A 51 25.24 -17.04 8.77
C LYS A 51 25.39 -17.83 7.46
N LYS A 52 25.90 -17.16 6.42
CA LYS A 52 26.87 -17.62 5.39
C LYS A 52 26.64 -18.97 4.66
N THR A 53 26.13 -18.93 3.43
CA THR A 53 26.51 -19.87 2.34
C THR A 53 26.39 -19.25 0.95
N ILE A 54 27.18 -19.79 0.02
CA ILE A 54 27.49 -19.31 -1.34
C ILE A 54 26.49 -19.91 -2.34
N GLY A 55 25.75 -19.05 -3.05
CA GLY A 55 24.83 -19.32 -4.16
C GLY A 55 24.23 -17.98 -4.60
N THR A 56 24.33 -17.64 -5.89
CA THR A 56 24.20 -16.30 -6.53
C THR A 56 23.62 -15.20 -5.64
N GLY A 57 24.49 -14.48 -4.91
CA GLY A 57 24.12 -13.40 -3.98
C GLY A 57 23.25 -12.31 -4.61
N GLY A 58 23.31 -12.13 -5.93
CA GLY A 58 22.42 -11.20 -6.66
C GLY A 58 20.93 -11.51 -6.45
N THR A 59 20.48 -12.75 -6.72
CA THR A 59 19.05 -13.07 -6.70
C THR A 59 18.44 -12.91 -5.30
N TRP A 60 19.21 -13.21 -4.25
CA TRP A 60 18.79 -13.00 -2.86
C TRP A 60 18.73 -11.53 -2.47
N ASP A 61 19.71 -10.72 -2.88
CA ASP A 61 19.72 -9.28 -2.62
C ASP A 61 18.56 -8.58 -3.36
N MET A 62 18.21 -9.03 -4.56
CA MET A 62 17.02 -8.54 -5.27
C MET A 62 15.73 -8.99 -4.62
N TRP A 63 15.65 -10.23 -4.11
CA TRP A 63 14.47 -10.69 -3.37
C TRP A 63 14.24 -9.83 -2.13
N ARG A 64 15.30 -9.54 -1.38
CA ARG A 64 15.26 -8.58 -0.26
C ARG A 64 14.89 -7.17 -0.72
N HIS A 65 15.38 -6.74 -1.87
CA HIS A 65 15.02 -5.43 -2.42
C HIS A 65 13.54 -5.36 -2.79
N LEU A 66 12.99 -6.40 -3.42
CA LEU A 66 11.55 -6.48 -3.71
C LEU A 66 10.73 -6.55 -2.43
N ASP A 67 11.15 -7.34 -1.44
CA ASP A 67 10.52 -7.42 -0.12
C ASP A 67 10.45 -6.03 0.54
N MET A 68 11.56 -5.28 0.52
CA MET A 68 11.59 -3.88 1.00
C MET A 68 10.68 -2.94 0.20
N VAL A 69 10.66 -3.06 -1.13
CA VAL A 69 9.82 -2.20 -1.99
C VAL A 69 8.33 -2.56 -1.86
N LEU A 70 8.00 -3.82 -1.55
CA LEU A 70 6.65 -4.28 -1.25
C LEU A 70 6.19 -3.84 0.14
N ASP A 71 7.08 -3.85 1.13
CA ASP A 71 6.77 -3.44 2.51
C ASP A 71 6.51 -1.93 2.64
N THR A 72 7.02 -1.13 1.70
CA THR A 72 6.83 0.32 1.73
C THR A 72 6.19 0.80 0.43
N THR A 73 4.87 0.93 0.41
CA THR A 73 4.12 1.63 -0.65
C THR A 73 3.37 2.85 -0.09
N PRO A 74 4.07 3.86 0.46
CA PRO A 74 3.44 4.89 1.29
C PRO A 74 2.40 5.71 0.54
N ALA A 75 2.59 5.97 -0.76
CA ALA A 75 1.61 6.71 -1.54
C ALA A 75 0.35 5.86 -1.80
N THR A 76 0.53 4.56 -2.05
CA THR A 76 -0.57 3.61 -2.23
C THR A 76 -1.35 3.41 -0.93
N ASP A 77 -0.66 3.25 0.20
CA ASP A 77 -1.29 3.08 1.51
C ASP A 77 -2.04 4.34 1.93
N ALA A 78 -1.44 5.52 1.76
CA ALA A 78 -2.10 6.80 2.02
C ALA A 78 -3.34 6.99 1.13
N PHE A 79 -3.26 6.60 -0.15
CA PHE A 79 -4.40 6.63 -1.05
C PHE A 79 -5.52 5.69 -0.62
N LEU A 80 -5.20 4.44 -0.27
CA LEU A 80 -6.21 3.48 0.22
C LEU A 80 -6.86 3.95 1.52
N ALA A 81 -6.09 4.56 2.42
CA ALA A 81 -6.59 5.11 3.67
C ALA A 81 -7.58 6.28 3.43
N GLU A 82 -7.25 7.16 2.48
CA GLU A 82 -8.14 8.24 2.03
C GLU A 82 -9.44 7.69 1.40
N VAL A 83 -9.35 6.67 0.52
CA VAL A 83 -10.54 6.05 -0.09
C VAL A 83 -11.46 5.43 0.97
N ARG A 84 -10.88 4.76 1.98
CA ARG A 84 -11.67 4.23 3.10
C ARG A 84 -12.33 5.36 3.91
N ALA A 85 -11.63 6.46 4.16
CA ALA A 85 -12.18 7.63 4.84
C ALA A 85 -13.34 8.27 4.05
N GLN A 86 -13.22 8.38 2.73
CA GLN A 86 -14.29 8.87 1.86
C GLN A 86 -15.53 7.97 1.91
N GLY A 87 -15.36 6.64 2.02
CA GLY A 87 -16.47 5.72 2.25
C GLY A 87 -17.22 6.01 3.56
N VAL A 88 -16.51 6.41 4.62
CA VAL A 88 -17.11 6.84 5.89
C VAL A 88 -17.82 8.18 5.74
N ASP A 89 -17.25 9.14 4.99
CA ASP A 89 -17.89 10.42 4.70
C ASP A 89 -19.25 10.22 3.98
N VAL A 90 -19.31 9.32 2.99
CA VAL A 90 -20.56 8.96 2.29
C VAL A 90 -21.57 8.30 3.24
N ALA A 91 -21.11 7.47 4.18
CA ALA A 91 -21.98 6.86 5.19
C ALA A 91 -22.57 7.90 6.15
N ILE A 92 -21.78 8.92 6.53
CA ILE A 92 -22.24 10.07 7.32
C ILE A 92 -23.33 10.84 6.56
N GLU A 93 -23.09 11.19 5.30
CA GLU A 93 -24.08 11.87 4.46
C GLU A 93 -25.38 11.07 4.35
N HIS A 94 -25.27 9.75 4.14
CA HIS A 94 -26.43 8.87 4.09
C HIS A 94 -27.22 8.86 5.40
N LEU A 95 -26.53 8.83 6.55
CA LEU A 95 -27.17 8.87 7.87
C LEU A 95 -27.87 10.21 8.14
N ILE A 96 -27.23 11.32 7.78
CA ILE A 96 -27.81 12.66 7.93
C ILE A 96 -29.10 12.77 7.12
N ASN A 97 -29.07 12.36 5.85
CA ASN A 97 -30.23 12.41 4.97
C ASN A 97 -31.35 11.48 5.44
N LYS A 98 -31.01 10.28 5.92
CA LYS A 98 -32.01 9.28 6.33
C LYS A 98 -32.76 9.65 7.61
N PHE A 99 -32.12 10.40 8.51
CA PHE A 99 -32.65 10.72 9.83
C PHE A 99 -32.86 12.22 10.04
N GLU A 100 -33.01 12.97 8.94
CA GLU A 100 -33.29 14.40 8.95
C GLU A 100 -34.49 14.71 9.87
N GLY A 101 -34.34 15.70 10.75
CA GLY A 101 -35.40 16.12 11.69
C GLY A 101 -35.59 15.25 12.94
N THR A 102 -34.85 14.14 13.11
CA THR A 102 -35.01 13.25 14.28
C THR A 102 -34.18 13.67 15.51
N GLY A 103 -33.15 14.50 15.33
CA GLY A 103 -32.28 15.03 16.40
C GLY A 103 -31.42 13.99 17.14
N ARG A 104 -31.42 12.71 16.73
CA ARG A 104 -30.79 11.59 17.45
C ARG A 104 -29.49 11.04 16.84
N ILE A 105 -28.95 11.69 15.80
CA ILE A 105 -27.80 11.18 15.04
C ILE A 105 -26.45 11.82 15.40
N GLY A 106 -26.40 12.77 16.33
CA GLY A 106 -25.16 13.50 16.67
C GLY A 106 -24.03 12.58 17.13
N VAL A 107 -24.29 11.68 18.09
CA VAL A 107 -23.26 10.78 18.63
C VAL A 107 -22.74 9.78 17.56
N PRO A 108 -23.61 9.09 16.79
CA PRO A 108 -23.14 8.26 15.67
C PRO A 108 -22.32 9.02 14.62
N VAL A 109 -22.75 10.24 14.25
CA VAL A 109 -22.01 11.07 13.27
C VAL A 109 -20.63 11.43 13.79
N MET A 110 -20.52 11.90 15.04
CA MET A 110 -19.22 12.23 15.65
C MET A 110 -18.27 11.03 15.70
N ALA A 111 -18.79 9.83 15.99
CA ALA A 111 -17.97 8.61 16.00
C ALA A 111 -17.44 8.25 14.61
N LEU A 112 -18.26 8.43 13.56
CA LEU A 112 -17.84 8.20 12.18
C LEU A 112 -16.88 9.28 11.68
N GLU A 113 -17.08 10.55 12.05
CA GLU A 113 -16.14 11.64 11.75
C GLU A 113 -14.76 11.35 12.34
N TRP A 114 -14.72 10.88 13.59
CA TRP A 114 -13.49 10.44 14.24
C TRP A 114 -12.84 9.27 13.50
N LEU A 115 -13.62 8.25 13.11
CA LEU A 115 -13.11 7.11 12.33
C LEU A 115 -12.53 7.56 10.98
N ALA A 116 -13.20 8.46 10.27
CA ALA A 116 -12.70 9.00 9.00
C ALA A 116 -11.37 9.75 9.19
N GLN A 117 -11.22 10.51 10.28
CA GLN A 117 -9.96 11.18 10.59
C GLN A 117 -8.85 10.17 10.91
N GLU A 118 -9.17 9.12 11.67
CA GLU A 118 -8.19 8.10 12.03
C GLU A 118 -7.70 7.32 10.80
N LEU A 119 -8.61 6.99 9.88
CA LEU A 119 -8.25 6.39 8.60
C LEU A 119 -7.29 7.29 7.80
N ARG A 120 -7.53 8.61 7.76
CA ARG A 120 -6.63 9.55 7.05
C ARG A 120 -5.24 9.68 7.66
N LYS A 121 -5.08 9.41 8.96
CA LYS A 121 -3.75 9.37 9.62
C LYS A 121 -2.95 8.13 9.24
N GLY A 122 -3.61 7.12 8.65
CA GLY A 122 -3.00 5.83 8.34
C GLY A 122 -2.79 4.98 9.59
N VAL A 123 -2.48 3.70 9.40
CA VAL A 123 -2.00 2.85 10.49
C VAL A 123 -0.58 3.33 10.84
N GLN A 124 -0.43 4.05 11.95
CA GLN A 124 0.89 4.22 12.56
C GLN A 124 1.28 2.86 13.16
N SER A 125 1.95 2.01 12.39
CA SER A 125 2.64 0.81 12.89
C SER A 125 4.12 0.90 12.56
#